data_AF-A0A271M3U7-F1
#
_entry.id   AF-A0A271M3U7-F1
#
_cell.length_a   1.000
_cell.length_b   1.000
_cell.length_c   1.000
_cell.angle_alpha   90.00
_cell.angle_beta   90.00
_cell.angle_gamma   90.00
#
_symmetry.space_group_name_H-M   'P 1'
#
loop_
_entity.id
_entity.type
_entity.pdbx_description
1 polymer ?
#
loop_
_entity_poly.entity_id
_entity_poly.type
_entity_poly.pdbx_seq_one_letter_code
_entity_poly.pdbx_strand_id
1 'polypeptide(L)'
;MTLNITNRKRNFILVSPIVIILLGFITATIWSKVIDEWAWVPLAIVYWSLLGICIKYFKGNKQIKDWLKKPKSSRFIVFFTLILGLFPISVIMMNYEIFNSIWLVVLWLLFAIINPFFEELYWRGLLLDAAMKLFPKWIAVAYSTIFFVLSHPLMWGVFSIANAHYHVFIYLTILGVVWSYTYFQTQSLRWVMLSHFFVDIGIMTVPVFLNLYVSPNA
;
A
#
# COMPACT_ATOMS: atom_id res chain seq x y z
N MET A 1 8.22 -0.41 -18.69
CA MET A 1 7.86 0.18 -17.38
C MET A 1 8.21 1.65 -17.44
N THR A 2 7.44 2.38 -18.25
CA THR A 2 7.57 3.82 -18.41
C THR A 2 6.22 4.33 -18.87
N LEU A 3 5.84 5.52 -18.42
CA LEU A 3 4.65 6.22 -18.89
C LEU A 3 5.01 7.09 -20.10
N ASN A 4 4.22 6.98 -21.17
CA ASN A 4 4.27 7.93 -22.27
C ASN A 4 3.36 9.14 -21.94
N ILE A 5 3.94 10.12 -21.23
CA ILE A 5 3.27 11.33 -20.75
C ILE A 5 4.23 12.52 -20.82
N THR A 6 3.66 13.73 -20.81
CA THR A 6 4.41 14.98 -20.76
C THR A 6 5.18 15.15 -19.45
N ASN A 7 6.24 15.97 -19.46
CA ASN A 7 7.02 16.26 -18.25
C ASN A 7 6.17 16.95 -17.16
N ARG A 8 5.23 17.81 -17.55
CA ARG A 8 4.29 18.43 -16.62
C ARG A 8 3.46 17.38 -15.85
N LYS A 9 2.84 16.43 -16.55
CA LYS A 9 2.10 15.33 -15.89
C LYS A 9 3.01 14.48 -15.01
N ARG A 10 4.24 14.22 -15.45
CA ARG A 10 5.22 13.47 -14.65
C ARG A 10 5.56 14.17 -13.34
N ASN A 11 5.82 15.47 -13.38
CA ASN A 11 6.11 16.25 -12.18
C ASN A 11 4.91 16.24 -11.21
N PHE A 12 3.68 16.32 -11.72
CA PHE A 12 2.48 16.14 -10.88
C PHE A 12 2.43 14.77 -10.21
N ILE A 13 2.72 13.69 -10.94
CA ILE A 13 2.79 12.35 -10.33
C ILE A 13 3.86 12.31 -9.24
N LEU A 14 5.04 12.88 -9.47
CA LEU A 14 6.11 12.87 -8.47
C LEU A 14 5.77 13.71 -7.24
N VAL A 15 5.06 14.83 -7.38
CA VAL A 15 4.63 15.62 -6.21
C VAL A 15 3.42 15.00 -5.50
N SER A 16 2.61 14.18 -6.21
CA SER A 16 1.36 13.66 -5.66
C SER A 16 1.45 12.89 -4.34
N PRO A 17 2.51 12.10 -4.02
CA PRO A 17 2.60 11.44 -2.72
C PRO A 17 2.56 12.42 -1.55
N ILE A 18 3.20 13.58 -1.68
CA ILE A 18 3.20 14.62 -0.64
C ILE A 18 1.79 15.13 -0.40
N VAL A 19 1.06 15.42 -1.48
CA VAL A 19 -0.33 15.90 -1.42
C VAL A 19 -1.25 14.84 -0.83
N ILE A 20 -1.11 13.58 -1.27
CA ILE A 20 -1.93 12.46 -0.80
C ILE A 20 -1.71 12.22 0.69
N ILE A 21 -0.45 12.19 1.15
CA ILE A 21 -0.12 12.01 2.56
C ILE A 21 -0.62 13.20 3.39
N LEU A 22 -0.46 14.44 2.92
CA LEU A 22 -0.95 15.61 3.63
C LEU A 22 -2.47 15.59 3.81
N LEU A 23 -3.21 15.32 2.74
CA LEU A 23 -4.67 15.21 2.80
C LEU A 23 -5.12 14.02 3.65
N GLY A 24 -4.40 12.90 3.58
CA GLY A 24 -4.61 11.75 4.44
C GLY A 24 -4.41 12.08 5.91
N PHE A 25 -3.28 12.72 6.27
CA PHE A 25 -2.98 13.15 7.63
C PHE A 25 -4.05 14.10 8.19
N ILE A 26 -4.47 15.10 7.41
CA ILE A 26 -5.54 16.03 7.79
C ILE A 26 -6.85 15.26 8.02
N THR A 27 -7.21 14.36 7.10
CA THR A 27 -8.42 13.52 7.24
C THR A 27 -8.36 12.68 8.50
N ALA A 28 -7.24 11.98 8.73
CA ALA A 28 -7.03 11.15 9.90
C ALA A 28 -7.13 11.96 11.20
N THR A 29 -6.48 13.12 11.25
CA THR A 29 -6.46 13.99 12.45
C THR A 29 -7.83 14.60 12.77
N ILE A 30 -8.60 14.97 11.75
CA ILE A 30 -9.95 15.51 11.95
C ILE A 30 -10.87 14.39 12.45
N TRP A 31 -10.90 13.26 11.75
CA TRP A 31 -11.85 12.19 12.06
C TRP A 31 -11.46 11.43 13.33
N SER A 32 -10.18 11.33 13.69
CA SER A 32 -9.78 10.68 14.94
C SER A 32 -10.24 11.44 16.19
N LYS A 33 -10.47 12.74 16.08
CA LYS A 33 -11.05 13.54 17.17
C LYS A 33 -12.57 13.40 17.28
N VAL A 34 -13.23 12.85 16.25
CA VAL A 34 -14.70 12.78 16.16
C VAL A 34 -15.19 11.35 16.40
N ILE A 35 -14.49 10.36 15.88
CA ILE A 35 -14.88 8.94 15.89
C ILE A 35 -13.72 8.00 16.27
N ASP A 36 -12.65 8.54 16.88
CA ASP A 36 -11.49 7.79 17.35
C ASP A 36 -10.88 6.90 16.25
N GLU A 37 -10.63 5.62 16.52
CA GLU A 37 -10.01 4.69 15.57
C GLU A 37 -10.86 4.45 14.31
N TRP A 38 -12.18 4.66 14.36
CA TRP A 38 -13.04 4.55 13.19
C TRP A 38 -12.70 5.58 12.10
N ALA A 39 -11.82 6.55 12.38
CA ALA A 39 -11.20 7.43 11.40
C ALA A 39 -10.54 6.69 10.23
N TRP A 40 -10.21 5.40 10.38
CA TRP A 40 -9.71 4.57 9.28
C TRP A 40 -10.67 4.52 8.09
N VAL A 41 -11.99 4.55 8.30
CA VAL A 41 -12.99 4.48 7.21
C VAL A 41 -12.94 5.73 6.32
N PRO A 42 -13.15 6.96 6.84
CA PRO A 42 -13.06 8.16 6.01
C PRO A 42 -11.65 8.33 5.43
N LEU A 43 -10.60 7.96 6.17
CA LEU A 43 -9.23 7.97 5.65
C LEU A 43 -9.08 7.06 4.43
N ALA A 44 -9.54 5.80 4.51
CA ALA A 44 -9.47 4.85 3.39
C ALA A 44 -10.20 5.37 2.16
N ILE A 45 -11.40 5.92 2.33
CA ILE A 45 -12.19 6.49 1.23
C ILE A 45 -11.44 7.64 0.55
N VAL A 46 -10.91 8.59 1.33
CA VAL A 46 -10.15 9.74 0.79
C VAL A 46 -8.89 9.23 0.10
N TYR A 47 -8.14 8.35 0.75
CA TYR A 47 -6.88 7.82 0.23
C TYR A 47 -7.08 7.08 -1.09
N TRP A 48 -7.97 6.08 -1.14
CA TRP A 48 -8.27 5.33 -2.36
C TRP A 48 -8.81 6.23 -3.47
N SER A 49 -9.63 7.23 -3.13
CA SER A 49 -10.13 8.21 -4.11
C SER A 49 -8.98 9.01 -4.73
N LEU A 50 -8.04 9.51 -3.92
CA LEU A 50 -6.89 10.27 -4.41
C LEU A 50 -5.96 9.42 -5.28
N LEU A 51 -5.67 8.19 -4.86
CA LEU A 51 -4.90 7.23 -5.67
C LEU A 51 -5.61 6.94 -7.00
N GLY A 52 -6.91 6.65 -6.94
CA GLY A 52 -7.75 6.37 -8.11
C GLY A 52 -7.82 7.54 -9.09
N ILE A 53 -7.97 8.76 -8.60
CA ILE A 53 -7.92 10.00 -9.40
C ILE A 53 -6.55 10.10 -10.08
N CYS A 54 -5.46 9.91 -9.34
CA CYS A 54 -4.12 9.99 -9.90
C CYS A 54 -3.91 8.96 -11.02
N ILE A 55 -4.31 7.71 -10.77
CA ILE A 55 -4.24 6.62 -11.76
C ILE A 55 -5.08 6.98 -13.00
N LYS A 56 -6.32 7.42 -12.81
CA LYS A 56 -7.25 7.73 -13.92
C LYS A 56 -6.71 8.83 -14.84
N TYR A 57 -6.23 9.93 -14.27
CA TYR A 57 -5.88 11.13 -15.05
C TYR A 57 -4.42 11.18 -15.54
N PHE A 58 -3.49 10.50 -14.84
CA PHE A 58 -2.06 10.61 -15.13
C PHE A 58 -1.41 9.36 -15.76
N LYS A 59 -2.13 8.23 -15.91
CA LYS A 59 -1.61 7.02 -16.58
C LYS A 59 -1.25 7.20 -18.07
N GLY A 60 -1.69 8.29 -18.70
CA GLY A 60 -1.50 8.54 -20.13
C GLY A 60 -2.17 7.46 -20.98
N ASN A 61 -1.45 6.90 -21.94
CA ASN A 61 -1.97 5.86 -22.84
C ASN A 61 -1.97 4.46 -22.22
N LYS A 62 -1.35 4.29 -21.05
CA LYS A 62 -1.27 2.99 -20.38
C LYS A 62 -2.63 2.63 -19.78
N GLN A 63 -3.09 1.40 -20.01
CA GLN A 63 -4.32 0.87 -19.44
C GLN A 63 -4.02 0.10 -18.14
N ILE A 64 -5.02 -0.02 -17.27
CA ILE A 64 -4.87 -0.78 -16.00
C ILE A 64 -4.47 -2.23 -16.29
N LYS A 65 -5.06 -2.83 -17.33
CA LYS A 65 -4.74 -4.19 -17.79
C LYS A 65 -3.26 -4.39 -18.17
N ASP A 66 -2.54 -3.32 -18.52
CA ASP A 66 -1.13 -3.40 -18.89
C ASP A 66 -0.24 -3.62 -17.67
N TRP A 67 -0.65 -3.11 -16.50
CA TRP A 67 -0.04 -3.45 -15.22
C TRP A 67 -0.45 -4.84 -14.73
N LEU A 68 -1.66 -5.29 -15.10
CA LEU A 68 -2.22 -6.58 -14.71
C LEU A 68 -2.06 -7.67 -15.78
N LYS A 69 -1.12 -7.53 -16.70
CA LYS A 69 -0.86 -8.56 -17.73
C LYS A 69 -0.29 -9.83 -17.10
N LYS A 70 -0.29 -10.94 -17.85
CA LYS A 70 0.32 -12.20 -17.41
C LYS A 70 1.80 -11.96 -17.06
N PRO A 71 2.27 -12.38 -15.86
CA PRO A 71 3.64 -12.14 -15.43
C PRO A 71 4.64 -12.91 -16.31
N LYS A 72 5.79 -12.29 -16.57
CA LYS A 72 6.96 -12.97 -17.16
C LYS A 72 7.57 -13.92 -16.14
N SER A 73 8.20 -14.99 -16.63
CA SER A 73 8.75 -16.05 -15.78
C SER A 73 9.88 -15.51 -14.89
N SER A 74 9.62 -15.47 -13.59
CA SER A 74 10.63 -15.27 -12.55
C SER A 74 10.17 -15.97 -11.28
N ARG A 75 10.25 -17.32 -11.28
CA ARG A 75 9.66 -18.15 -10.22
C ARG A 75 10.27 -17.88 -8.85
N PHE A 76 11.59 -17.68 -8.79
CA PHE A 76 12.31 -17.45 -7.55
C PHE A 76 11.88 -16.14 -6.86
N ILE A 77 11.80 -15.02 -7.61
CA ILE A 77 11.41 -13.75 -6.99
C ILE A 77 9.94 -13.73 -6.58
N VAL A 78 9.07 -14.39 -7.36
CA VAL A 78 7.66 -14.55 -7.00
C VAL A 78 7.52 -15.35 -5.72
N PHE A 79 8.24 -16.47 -5.60
CA PHE A 79 8.26 -17.28 -4.39
C PHE A 79 8.67 -16.45 -3.16
N PHE A 80 9.77 -15.71 -3.25
CA PHE A 80 10.23 -14.85 -2.15
C PHE A 80 9.21 -13.75 -1.80
N THR A 81 8.58 -13.15 -2.82
CA THR A 81 7.53 -12.13 -2.64
C THR A 81 6.32 -12.68 -1.91
N LEU A 82 5.90 -13.90 -2.24
CA LEU A 82 4.78 -14.54 -1.58
C LEU A 82 5.12 -14.96 -0.15
N ILE A 83 6.33 -15.50 0.10
CA ILE A 83 6.77 -15.80 1.48
C ILE A 83 6.71 -14.54 2.36
N LEU A 84 7.26 -13.42 1.86
CA LEU A 84 7.21 -12.17 2.63
C LEU A 84 5.78 -11.68 2.86
N GLY A 85 4.88 -11.86 1.89
CA GLY A 85 3.47 -11.50 2.05
C GLY A 85 2.74 -12.41 3.03
N LEU A 86 3.11 -13.68 3.11
CA LEU A 86 2.55 -14.65 4.06
C LEU A 86 3.15 -14.52 5.46
N PHE A 87 4.25 -13.76 5.63
CA PHE A 87 4.93 -13.61 6.92
C PHE A 87 3.99 -13.22 8.07
N PRO A 88 3.03 -12.29 7.91
CA PRO A 88 2.12 -11.90 8.98
C PRO A 88 1.03 -12.93 9.28
N ILE A 89 0.89 -14.04 8.53
CA ILE A 89 -0.18 -15.03 8.77
C ILE A 89 -0.11 -15.65 10.16
N SER A 90 1.09 -15.77 10.73
CA SER A 90 1.23 -16.23 12.12
C SER A 90 0.48 -15.33 13.11
N VAL A 91 0.37 -14.02 12.82
CA VAL A 91 -0.34 -13.06 13.67
C VAL A 91 -1.82 -13.40 13.72
N ILE A 92 -2.50 -13.53 12.58
CA ILE A 92 -3.91 -13.93 12.57
C ILE A 92 -4.12 -15.33 13.17
N MET A 93 -3.23 -16.29 12.90
CA MET A 93 -3.35 -17.64 13.48
C MET A 93 -3.30 -17.63 15.01
N MET A 94 -2.55 -16.71 15.61
CA MET A 94 -2.42 -16.59 17.06
C MET A 94 -3.51 -15.70 17.70
N ASN A 95 -4.24 -14.93 16.90
CA ASN A 95 -5.14 -13.88 17.39
C ASN A 95 -6.52 -13.89 16.72
N TYR A 96 -6.91 -15.02 16.10
CA TYR A 96 -8.17 -15.11 15.35
C TYR A 96 -9.42 -14.84 16.20
N GLU A 97 -9.34 -15.06 17.52
CA GLU A 97 -10.40 -14.79 18.49
C GLU A 97 -10.82 -13.31 18.54
N ILE A 98 -9.97 -12.39 18.04
CA ILE A 98 -10.30 -10.96 17.91
C ILE A 98 -11.50 -10.75 16.96
N PHE A 99 -11.72 -11.66 16.02
CA PHE A 99 -12.87 -11.62 15.11
C PHE A 99 -14.16 -12.13 15.76
N ASN A 100 -14.56 -11.48 16.86
CA ASN A 100 -15.79 -11.76 17.59
C ASN A 100 -17.06 -11.22 16.92
N SER A 101 -16.93 -10.56 15.77
CA SER A 101 -18.03 -9.91 15.04
C SER A 101 -17.90 -10.13 13.54
N ILE A 102 -19.01 -10.54 12.91
CA ILE A 102 -19.07 -10.72 11.44
C ILE A 102 -18.77 -9.42 10.70
N TRP A 103 -19.11 -8.26 11.27
CA TRP A 103 -18.82 -6.97 10.66
C TRP A 103 -17.32 -6.69 10.60
N LEU A 104 -16.55 -7.08 11.62
CA LEU A 104 -15.10 -6.95 11.59
C LEU A 104 -14.49 -7.81 10.49
N VAL A 105 -14.97 -9.04 10.33
CA VAL A 105 -14.54 -9.95 9.25
C VAL A 105 -14.83 -9.33 7.88
N VAL A 106 -16.06 -8.83 7.67
CA VAL A 106 -16.46 -8.22 6.39
C VAL A 106 -15.62 -6.97 6.09
N LEU A 107 -15.45 -6.06 7.04
CA LEU A 107 -14.67 -4.83 6.84
C LEU A 107 -13.20 -5.15 6.57
N TRP A 108 -12.62 -6.10 7.32
CA TRP A 108 -11.26 -6.58 7.11
C TRP A 108 -11.05 -7.19 5.72
N LEU A 109 -11.92 -8.09 5.29
CA LEU A 109 -11.83 -8.70 3.97
C LEU A 109 -12.02 -7.68 2.85
N LEU A 110 -12.98 -6.75 3.00
CA LEU A 110 -13.18 -5.68 2.02
C LEU A 110 -11.93 -4.81 1.90
N PHE A 111 -11.35 -4.40 3.02
CA PHE A 111 -10.11 -3.63 3.02
C PHE A 111 -8.98 -4.41 2.34
N ALA A 112 -8.73 -5.65 2.76
CA ALA A 112 -7.65 -6.49 2.23
C ALA A 112 -7.80 -6.76 0.73
N ILE A 113 -9.03 -6.84 0.20
CA ILE A 113 -9.27 -7.02 -1.23
C ILE A 113 -9.07 -5.71 -2.00
N ILE A 114 -9.55 -4.58 -1.48
CA ILE A 114 -9.57 -3.31 -2.21
C ILE A 114 -8.21 -2.60 -2.15
N ASN A 115 -7.59 -2.57 -0.98
CA ASN A 115 -6.39 -1.78 -0.71
C ASN A 115 -5.22 -2.11 -1.66
N PRO A 116 -4.87 -3.40 -1.89
CA PRO A 116 -3.79 -3.76 -2.79
C PRO A 116 -3.96 -3.24 -4.22
N PHE A 117 -5.19 -3.12 -4.71
CA PHE A 117 -5.43 -2.61 -6.06
C PHE A 117 -5.05 -1.14 -6.14
N PHE A 118 -5.56 -0.30 -5.25
CA PHE A 118 -5.28 1.13 -5.28
C PHE A 118 -3.81 1.42 -4.99
N GLU A 119 -3.28 0.82 -3.94
CA GLU A 119 -1.90 1.04 -3.52
C GLU A 119 -0.90 0.57 -4.56
N GLU A 120 -1.00 -0.66 -5.06
CA GLU A 120 0.01 -1.18 -5.98
C GLU A 120 -0.10 -0.56 -7.38
N LEU A 121 -1.31 -0.25 -7.85
CA LEU A 121 -1.48 0.51 -9.10
C LEU A 121 -0.86 1.90 -9.01
N TYR A 122 -0.93 2.54 -7.84
CA TYR A 122 -0.36 3.85 -7.65
C TYR A 122 1.15 3.80 -7.39
N TRP A 123 1.60 3.16 -6.31
CA TRP A 123 2.99 3.17 -5.87
C TRP A 123 3.91 2.48 -6.88
N ARG A 124 3.63 1.22 -7.22
CA ARG A 124 4.50 0.40 -8.10
C ARG A 124 4.12 0.59 -9.56
N GLY A 125 2.85 0.86 -9.85
CA GLY A 125 2.38 1.15 -11.19
C GLY A 125 2.72 2.57 -11.64
N LEU A 126 1.96 3.55 -11.16
CA LEU A 126 1.99 4.94 -11.66
C LEU A 126 3.26 5.69 -11.23
N LEU A 127 3.54 5.77 -9.93
CA LEU A 127 4.62 6.57 -9.36
C LEU A 127 5.98 6.03 -9.79
N LEU A 128 6.20 4.73 -9.65
CA LEU A 128 7.46 4.10 -10.02
C LEU A 128 7.74 4.18 -11.53
N ASP A 129 6.74 3.90 -12.40
CA ASP A 129 6.90 4.09 -13.86
C ASP A 129 7.14 5.56 -14.24
N ALA A 130 6.64 6.51 -13.45
CA ALA A 130 6.88 7.94 -13.64
C ALA A 130 8.32 8.31 -13.24
N ALA A 131 8.79 7.85 -12.08
CA ALA A 131 10.10 8.12 -11.53
C ALA A 131 11.24 7.52 -12.38
N MET A 132 11.06 6.32 -12.92
CA MET A 132 12.07 5.62 -13.72
C MET A 132 12.53 6.34 -14.99
N LYS A 133 11.78 7.34 -15.49
CA LYS A 133 12.22 8.12 -16.65
C LYS A 133 13.24 9.19 -16.27
N LEU A 134 13.21 9.67 -15.02
CA LEU A 134 14.07 10.77 -14.55
C LEU A 134 15.21 10.26 -13.67
N PHE A 135 15.02 9.12 -13.00
CA PHE A 135 15.95 8.59 -12.02
C PHE A 135 16.45 7.20 -12.41
N PRO A 136 17.69 6.83 -12.03
CA PRO A 136 18.12 5.44 -12.10
C PRO A 136 17.21 4.57 -11.23
N LYS A 137 17.09 3.28 -11.59
CA LYS A 137 16.12 2.36 -10.99
C LYS A 137 16.15 2.34 -9.47
N TRP A 138 17.33 2.34 -8.86
CA TRP A 138 17.47 2.28 -7.39
C TRP A 138 16.93 3.54 -6.70
N ILE A 139 17.13 4.74 -7.28
CA ILE A 139 16.54 5.99 -6.76
C ILE A 139 15.03 5.95 -6.93
N ALA A 140 14.51 5.47 -8.06
CA ALA A 140 13.07 5.36 -8.27
C ALA A 140 12.40 4.40 -7.27
N VAL A 141 13.05 3.28 -6.97
CA VAL A 141 12.60 2.32 -5.94
C VAL A 141 12.64 2.96 -4.55
N ALA A 142 13.75 3.61 -4.19
CA ALA A 142 13.89 4.28 -2.90
C ALA A 142 12.82 5.36 -2.73
N TYR A 143 12.62 6.18 -3.77
CA TYR A 143 11.61 7.24 -3.79
C TYR A 143 10.19 6.71 -3.53
N SER A 144 9.76 5.71 -4.31
CA SER A 144 8.43 5.13 -4.11
C SER A 144 8.30 4.44 -2.76
N THR A 145 9.36 3.77 -2.28
CA THR A 145 9.34 3.05 -1.00
C THR A 145 9.27 4.01 0.18
N ILE A 146 10.06 5.09 0.18
CA ILE A 146 10.08 6.08 1.26
C ILE A 146 8.68 6.68 1.43
N PHE A 147 8.04 7.12 0.35
CA PHE A 147 6.70 7.72 0.47
C PHE A 147 5.62 6.70 0.84
N PHE A 148 5.71 5.46 0.36
CA PHE A 148 4.84 4.36 0.80
C PHE A 148 5.00 4.06 2.30
N VAL A 149 6.24 4.02 2.80
CA VAL A 149 6.49 3.79 4.23
C VAL A 149 6.00 4.99 5.05
N LEU A 150 6.32 6.23 4.65
CA LEU A 150 5.92 7.45 5.35
C LEU A 150 4.39 7.64 5.38
N SER A 151 3.65 7.18 4.38
CA SER A 151 2.19 7.29 4.40
C SER A 151 1.57 6.50 5.55
N HIS A 152 2.24 5.48 6.08
CA HIS A 152 1.70 4.67 7.17
C HIS A 152 1.66 5.41 8.51
N PRO A 153 2.77 5.87 9.10
CA PRO A 153 2.71 6.61 10.35
C PRO A 153 2.00 7.96 10.20
N LEU A 154 2.14 8.61 9.04
CA LEU A 154 1.54 9.92 8.81
C LEU A 154 0.06 9.87 8.44
N MET A 155 -0.55 8.69 8.31
CA MET A 155 -1.99 8.60 8.04
C MET A 155 -2.64 7.59 8.97
N TRP A 156 -2.27 6.32 8.87
CA TRP A 156 -2.81 5.25 9.69
C TRP A 156 -2.30 5.32 11.14
N GLY A 157 -1.04 5.72 11.34
CA GLY A 157 -0.42 5.89 12.66
C GLY A 157 -0.96 7.06 13.48
N VAL A 158 -1.82 7.90 12.91
CA VAL A 158 -2.50 8.98 13.64
C VAL A 158 -3.49 8.42 14.68
N PHE A 159 -4.08 7.26 14.41
CA PHE A 159 -5.03 6.60 15.31
C PHE A 159 -4.66 5.14 15.63
N SER A 160 -3.75 4.51 14.88
CA SER A 160 -3.34 3.12 15.10
C SER A 160 -1.93 3.03 15.71
N ILE A 161 -1.83 2.49 16.92
CA ILE A 161 -0.56 2.36 17.67
C ILE A 161 0.44 1.53 16.88
N ALA A 162 0.01 0.38 16.35
CA ALA A 162 0.88 -0.49 15.59
C ALA A 162 1.42 0.19 14.32
N ASN A 163 0.61 0.99 13.62
CA ASN A 163 1.05 1.72 12.42
C ASN A 163 1.98 2.91 12.73
N ALA A 164 2.00 3.40 13.98
CA ALA A 164 2.98 4.38 14.43
C ALA A 164 4.31 3.74 14.85
N HIS A 165 4.35 2.41 15.02
CA HIS A 165 5.51 1.71 15.56
C HIS A 165 6.60 1.42 14.50
N TYR A 166 7.87 1.55 14.89
CA TYR A 166 9.00 1.45 13.96
C TYR A 166 9.17 0.08 13.29
N HIS A 167 8.68 -1.01 13.92
CA HIS A 167 8.67 -2.34 13.31
C HIS A 167 7.90 -2.37 11.98
N VAL A 168 6.79 -1.63 11.89
CA VAL A 168 6.03 -1.51 10.64
C VAL A 168 6.88 -0.85 9.57
N PHE A 169 7.67 0.18 9.91
CA PHE A 169 8.49 0.89 8.93
C PHE A 169 9.58 0.00 8.33
N ILE A 170 10.23 -0.81 9.17
CA ILE A 170 11.25 -1.77 8.72
C ILE A 170 10.63 -2.79 7.78
N TYR A 171 9.51 -3.40 8.18
CA TYR A 171 8.83 -4.41 7.39
C TYR A 171 8.31 -3.87 6.05
N LEU A 172 7.65 -2.70 6.07
CA LEU A 172 7.16 -2.04 4.86
C LEU A 172 8.29 -1.56 3.94
N THR A 173 9.46 -1.22 4.48
CA THR A 173 10.63 -0.89 3.64
C THR A 173 11.09 -2.12 2.86
N ILE A 174 11.17 -3.29 3.52
CA ILE A 174 11.55 -4.55 2.88
C ILE A 174 10.53 -4.91 1.79
N LEU A 175 9.23 -4.88 2.11
CA LEU A 175 8.15 -5.11 1.14
C LEU A 175 8.20 -4.09 -0.01
N GLY A 176 8.38 -2.81 0.31
CA GLY A 176 8.72 -1.70 -0.58
C GLY A 176 9.63 -2.07 -1.74
N VAL A 177 10.84 -2.46 -1.36
CA VAL A 177 11.92 -2.82 -2.26
C VAL A 177 11.60 -4.10 -3.02
N VAL A 178 11.15 -5.15 -2.32
CA VAL A 178 10.90 -6.47 -2.93
C VAL A 178 9.77 -6.37 -3.95
N TRP A 179 8.65 -5.74 -3.62
CA TRP A 179 7.52 -5.55 -4.53
C TRP A 179 7.90 -4.76 -5.77
N SER A 180 8.72 -3.71 -5.62
CA SER A 180 9.23 -2.95 -6.77
C SER A 180 10.12 -3.81 -7.67
N TYR A 181 11.00 -4.62 -7.08
CA TYR A 181 11.86 -5.53 -7.83
C TYR A 181 11.05 -6.64 -8.52
N THR A 182 10.06 -7.22 -7.84
CA THR A 182 9.14 -8.22 -8.41
C THR A 182 8.36 -7.65 -9.57
N TYR A 183 7.89 -6.41 -9.45
CA TYR A 183 7.26 -5.70 -10.56
C TYR A 183 8.23 -5.59 -11.75
N PHE A 184 9.49 -5.25 -11.52
CA PHE A 184 10.48 -5.17 -12.59
C PHE A 184 10.76 -6.50 -13.28
N GLN A 185 10.89 -7.57 -12.52
CA GLN A 185 11.19 -8.91 -13.04
C GLN A 185 10.01 -9.52 -13.80
N THR A 186 8.81 -9.38 -13.24
CA THR A 186 7.60 -10.00 -13.81
C THR A 186 6.90 -9.11 -14.84
N GLN A 187 7.20 -7.81 -14.83
CA GLN A 187 6.47 -6.77 -15.57
C GLN A 187 4.95 -6.77 -15.30
N SER A 188 4.53 -7.24 -14.12
CA SER A 188 3.14 -7.39 -13.73
C SER A 188 2.98 -7.11 -12.24
N LEU A 189 1.89 -6.46 -11.86
CA LEU A 189 1.56 -6.22 -10.46
C LEU A 189 0.82 -7.38 -9.80
N ARG A 190 0.41 -8.42 -10.53
CA ARG A 190 -0.44 -9.50 -9.98
C ARG A 190 0.14 -10.16 -8.73
N TRP A 191 1.42 -10.54 -8.76
CA TRP A 191 2.08 -11.18 -7.62
C TRP A 191 2.37 -10.22 -6.48
N VAL A 192 2.58 -8.94 -6.81
CA VAL A 192 2.76 -7.89 -5.81
C VAL A 192 1.45 -7.63 -5.07
N MET A 193 0.34 -7.48 -5.81
CA MET A 193 -1.00 -7.33 -5.23
C MET A 193 -1.43 -8.54 -4.40
N LEU A 194 -1.13 -9.76 -4.85
CA LEU A 194 -1.42 -10.96 -4.08
C LEU A 194 -0.58 -11.02 -2.79
N SER A 195 0.69 -10.63 -2.85
CA SER A 195 1.54 -10.53 -1.66
C SER A 195 1.01 -9.49 -0.67
N HIS A 196 0.65 -8.29 -1.16
CA HIS A 196 0.03 -7.23 -0.34
C HIS A 196 -1.29 -7.71 0.27
N PHE A 197 -2.17 -8.37 -0.50
CA PHE A 197 -3.38 -8.99 0.02
C PHE A 197 -3.08 -9.94 1.20
N PHE A 198 -2.06 -10.80 1.08
CA PHE A 198 -1.68 -11.69 2.18
C PHE A 198 -1.14 -10.95 3.41
N VAL A 199 -0.46 -9.81 3.22
CA VAL A 199 -0.06 -8.94 4.34
C VAL A 199 -1.30 -8.41 5.05
N ASP A 200 -2.26 -7.86 4.30
CA ASP A 200 -3.47 -7.27 4.88
C ASP A 200 -4.33 -8.30 5.62
N ILE A 201 -4.41 -9.51 5.07
CA ILE A 201 -5.02 -10.66 5.73
C ILE A 201 -4.24 -11.03 6.99
N GLY A 202 -2.95 -11.33 6.86
CA GLY A 202 -2.17 -11.88 7.96
C GLY A 202 -2.08 -10.95 9.17
N ILE A 203 -1.91 -9.64 8.94
CA ILE A 203 -1.77 -8.66 10.02
C ILE A 203 -3.11 -8.26 10.65
N MET A 204 -4.24 -8.65 10.06
CA MET A 204 -5.58 -8.23 10.49
C MET A 204 -5.72 -6.70 10.47
N THR A 205 -5.53 -6.07 9.30
CA THR A 205 -5.45 -4.61 9.14
C THR A 205 -6.54 -3.81 9.85
N VAL A 206 -7.81 -4.20 9.71
CA VAL A 206 -8.91 -3.48 10.35
C VAL A 206 -8.87 -3.61 11.89
N PRO A 207 -8.72 -4.81 12.49
CA PRO A 207 -8.43 -4.92 13.91
C PRO A 207 -7.22 -4.11 14.40
N VAL A 208 -6.16 -4.03 13.60
CA VAL A 208 -4.98 -3.18 13.88
C VAL A 208 -5.33 -1.69 13.84
N PHE A 209 -6.14 -1.25 12.88
CA PHE A 209 -6.60 0.14 12.83
C PHE A 209 -7.45 0.50 14.04
N LEU A 210 -8.28 -0.44 14.50
CA LEU A 210 -9.14 -0.30 15.68
C LEU A 210 -8.41 -0.52 17.01
N ASN A 211 -7.08 -0.66 17.00
CA ASN A 211 -6.25 -0.96 18.18
C ASN A 211 -6.71 -2.21 18.97
N LEU A 212 -7.49 -3.11 18.35
CA LEU A 212 -7.91 -4.38 18.96
C LEU A 212 -6.76 -5.39 19.01
N TYR A 213 -5.79 -5.24 18.11
CA TYR A 213 -4.51 -5.91 18.17
C TYR A 213 -3.39 -4.87 18.21
N VAL A 214 -2.60 -4.90 19.29
CA VAL A 214 -1.35 -4.14 19.43
C VAL A 214 -0.24 -5.16 19.65
N SER A 215 0.85 -5.05 18.90
CA SER A 215 1.97 -5.97 19.06
C SER A 215 2.54 -5.85 20.49
N PRO A 216 2.97 -6.95 21.14
CA PRO A 216 3.47 -6.91 22.52
C PRO A 216 4.64 -5.95 22.77
N ASN A 217 5.32 -5.51 21.71
CA ASN A 217 6.46 -4.59 21.75
C ASN A 217 6.14 -3.21 21.15
N ALA A 218 4.87 -2.88 20.91
CA ALA A 218 4.44 -1.62 20.29
C ALA A 218 4.05 -0.54 21.32
#